data_AF-A0A7S1C5F4-F1
#
_entry.id   AF-A0A7S1C5F4-F1
#
_cell.length_a   1.000
_cell.length_b   1.000
_cell.length_c   1.000
_cell.angle_alpha   90.00
_cell.angle_beta   90.00
_cell.angle_gamma   90.00
#
_symmetry.space_group_name_H-M   'P 1'
#
loop_
_entity.id
_entity.type
_entity.pdbx_description
1 polymer ?
#
loop_
_entity_poly.entity_id
_entity_poly.type
_entity_poly.pdbx_seq_one_letter_code
_entity_poly.pdbx_strand_id
1 'polypeptide(L)'
;MARDATADWSALGENYFRKWPAYRMMTWGDDVSVEASIVAVGACGGALAMVRDKEPGKIVRMRGSVAAMDDIRLYSAAGRPLARIRPRGDGRPIALGWSESEELWVVYDTGHVDIFDVLGNERDKGISLLPALTGDSVVKAVVGQTGMAALVRSSDGRFGLFVVSDMDSPSAEEVGDTGLVGSPTCMAILEAEFTETGRPEVLLATSDCSIVVVAPSGGGASDSYVGEDQGLADGGLLDDAVVKMCVAPHGRYLACFCETGQLVVVGTNFQQRLLSFNTKAPDLPAQMAWCRDDAVVLSWHGKAVLVVGPYGDWLKYNYEEPLVLVQEVDCVRMISDTEHLVLQRVPAFTADIRRIGSIAPSATLVDAKDSYDEGDARADDAIRGLKEDETVMDAVYDCLLAAAVEWDLDAQKELLRAASFGKHFDPDAECVDEAGEDVAIHRSFVDTCKKLRVLNTLREGDAGMPLTSEQYDALTPAVVIERLMKRHQHGLALRVCKYLGVDNDAVLVHWACAKIRASPDVADEELRDLVRKRLRGVGSVSYADIAA
;
A
#
# COMPACT_ATOMS: atom_id res chain seq x y z
N MET A 1 11.99 -19.43 26.45
CA MET A 1 13.14 -18.90 25.68
C MET A 1 12.64 -17.70 24.93
N ALA A 2 12.98 -16.50 25.37
CA ALA A 2 12.76 -15.30 24.57
C ALA A 2 13.46 -15.50 23.23
N ARG A 3 12.72 -15.36 22.12
CA ARG A 3 13.37 -15.16 20.82
C ARG A 3 14.27 -13.93 20.98
N ASP A 4 15.49 -14.01 20.49
CA ASP A 4 16.32 -12.81 20.34
C ASP A 4 15.55 -11.84 19.44
N ALA A 5 15.06 -10.75 20.03
CA ALA A 5 14.15 -9.80 19.40
C ALA A 5 14.76 -9.06 18.21
N THR A 6 16.08 -9.20 18.01
CA THR A 6 16.84 -8.58 16.92
C THR A 6 17.35 -9.59 15.88
N ALA A 7 17.06 -10.88 16.04
CA ALA A 7 17.62 -11.93 15.17
C ALA A 7 17.20 -11.81 13.69
N ASP A 8 16.11 -11.10 13.38
CA ASP A 8 15.61 -10.85 12.04
C ASP A 8 16.00 -9.46 11.49
N TRP A 9 16.83 -8.70 12.21
CA TRP A 9 17.24 -7.35 11.80
C TRP A 9 18.50 -7.40 10.94
N SER A 10 18.51 -6.57 9.90
CA SER A 10 19.64 -6.39 8.98
C SER A 10 20.02 -4.90 8.99
N ALA A 11 21.29 -4.60 9.27
CA ALA A 11 21.77 -3.22 9.30
C ALA A 11 21.91 -2.64 7.88
N LEU A 12 21.44 -1.40 7.68
CA LEU A 12 21.59 -0.60 6.48
C LEU A 12 22.07 0.80 6.88
N GLY A 13 23.37 1.03 6.82
CA GLY A 13 23.98 2.23 7.40
C GLY A 13 23.71 2.28 8.91
N GLU A 14 23.08 3.36 9.38
CA GLU A 14 22.70 3.57 10.78
C GLU A 14 21.33 2.99 11.15
N ASN A 15 20.55 2.57 10.15
CA ASN A 15 19.20 2.03 10.35
C ASN A 15 19.19 0.51 10.32
N TYR A 16 18.10 -0.09 10.77
CA TYR A 16 17.85 -1.52 10.66
C TYR A 16 16.60 -1.79 9.83
N PHE A 17 16.61 -2.90 9.09
CA PHE A 17 15.47 -3.43 8.37
C PHE A 17 15.12 -4.80 8.91
N ARG A 18 13.83 -5.07 9.04
CA ARG A 18 13.32 -6.37 9.49
C ARG A 18 12.32 -6.91 8.48
N LYS A 19 12.13 -8.22 8.51
CA LYS A 19 11.22 -8.92 7.60
C LYS A 19 10.46 -10.02 8.32
N TRP A 20 9.14 -10.03 8.16
CA TRP A 20 8.29 -11.07 8.73
C TRP A 20 7.19 -11.50 7.75
N PRO A 21 6.64 -12.71 7.89
CA PRO A 21 5.50 -13.14 7.10
C PRO A 21 4.21 -12.52 7.65
N ALA A 22 3.51 -11.74 6.82
CA ALA A 22 2.10 -11.41 7.07
C ALA A 22 1.23 -12.66 6.90
N TYR A 23 1.46 -13.43 5.83
CA TYR A 23 0.86 -14.75 5.63
C TYR A 23 1.92 -15.75 5.17
N ARG A 24 2.14 -16.81 5.94
CA ARG A 24 3.15 -17.85 5.65
C ARG A 24 2.76 -18.82 4.53
N MET A 25 1.46 -18.91 4.24
CA MET A 25 0.92 -19.80 3.22
C MET A 25 -0.24 -19.11 2.53
N MET A 26 -0.06 -18.80 1.26
CA MET A 26 -1.11 -18.29 0.40
C MET A 26 -2.13 -19.39 0.13
N THR A 27 -3.42 -19.05 0.18
CA THR A 27 -4.51 -20.04 0.09
C THR A 27 -4.94 -20.38 -1.33
N TRP A 28 -4.34 -19.75 -2.35
CA TRP A 28 -4.70 -19.95 -3.77
C TRP A 28 -4.07 -21.19 -4.43
N GLY A 29 -3.23 -21.95 -3.71
CA GLY A 29 -2.66 -23.22 -4.19
C GLY A 29 -1.73 -23.08 -5.40
N ASP A 30 -1.46 -24.21 -6.08
CA ASP A 30 -0.50 -24.31 -7.21
C ASP A 30 -1.03 -23.77 -8.55
N ASP A 31 -2.24 -23.20 -8.57
CA ASP A 31 -2.90 -22.70 -9.78
C ASP A 31 -2.55 -21.23 -10.10
N VAL A 32 -1.63 -20.65 -9.35
CA VAL A 32 -1.19 -19.26 -9.45
C VAL A 32 0.30 -19.20 -9.80
N SER A 33 0.65 -18.26 -10.68
CA SER A 33 2.04 -17.89 -10.93
C SER A 33 2.14 -16.39 -11.07
N VAL A 34 2.82 -15.76 -10.13
CA VAL A 34 3.07 -14.32 -10.08
C VAL A 34 3.89 -13.88 -11.29
N GLU A 35 4.93 -14.63 -11.67
CA GLU A 35 5.79 -14.30 -12.83
C GLU A 35 5.04 -14.33 -14.17
N ALA A 36 4.04 -15.21 -14.30
CA ALA A 36 3.25 -15.39 -15.52
C ALA A 36 2.01 -14.48 -15.59
N SER A 37 1.83 -13.59 -14.61
CA SER A 37 0.62 -12.79 -14.46
C SER A 37 0.93 -11.30 -14.48
N ILE A 38 -0.01 -10.51 -15.00
CA ILE A 38 -0.15 -9.10 -14.62
C ILE A 38 -0.81 -9.12 -13.25
N VAL A 39 -0.17 -8.48 -12.27
CA VAL A 39 -0.61 -8.47 -10.88
C VAL A 39 -0.81 -7.04 -10.41
N ALA A 40 -1.98 -6.76 -9.84
CA ALA A 40 -2.25 -5.54 -9.10
C ALA A 40 -2.63 -5.89 -7.66
N VAL A 41 -2.13 -5.09 -6.72
CA VAL A 41 -2.40 -5.27 -5.30
C VAL A 41 -2.82 -3.92 -4.72
N GLY A 42 -3.99 -3.87 -4.10
CA GLY A 42 -4.50 -2.64 -3.49
C GLY A 42 -3.68 -2.26 -2.26
N ALA A 43 -3.47 -0.95 -2.07
CA ALA A 43 -2.74 -0.39 -0.94
C ALA A 43 -3.37 -0.75 0.42
N CYS A 44 -2.60 -0.63 1.50
CA CYS A 44 -3.02 -0.86 2.87
C CYS A 44 -3.73 -2.22 3.04
N GLY A 45 -3.03 -3.32 2.73
CA GLY A 45 -3.58 -4.66 2.87
C GLY A 45 -4.78 -4.97 1.96
N GLY A 46 -4.91 -4.25 0.85
CA GLY A 46 -5.97 -4.41 -0.15
C GLY A 46 -5.95 -5.75 -0.88
N ALA A 47 -6.98 -5.96 -1.71
CA ALA A 47 -7.14 -7.18 -2.50
C ALA A 47 -6.08 -7.31 -3.62
N LEU A 48 -5.92 -8.52 -4.14
CA LEU A 48 -5.10 -8.82 -5.31
C LEU A 48 -5.98 -9.10 -6.52
N ALA A 49 -5.55 -8.63 -7.68
CA ALA A 49 -6.08 -9.02 -8.98
C ALA A 49 -4.94 -9.60 -9.81
N MET A 50 -5.21 -10.74 -10.45
CA MET A 50 -4.23 -11.43 -11.29
C MET A 50 -4.90 -11.87 -12.59
N VAL A 51 -4.21 -11.66 -13.71
CA VAL A 51 -4.59 -12.21 -15.01
C VAL A 51 -3.34 -12.67 -15.73
N ARG A 52 -3.43 -13.72 -16.53
CA ARG A 52 -2.28 -14.21 -17.31
C ARG A 52 -1.73 -13.10 -18.21
N ASP A 53 -0.43 -12.90 -18.13
CA ASP A 53 0.29 -12.02 -19.02
C ASP A 53 0.43 -12.68 -20.40
N LYS A 54 -0.15 -12.02 -21.41
CA LYS A 54 -0.14 -12.44 -22.81
C LYS A 54 0.69 -11.49 -23.68
N GLU A 55 1.61 -10.74 -23.08
CA GLU A 55 2.54 -9.89 -23.83
C GLU A 55 3.31 -10.70 -24.90
N PRO A 56 3.22 -10.31 -26.18
CA PRO A 56 3.91 -11.02 -27.26
C PRO A 56 5.43 -11.08 -27.03
N GLY A 57 6.02 -12.26 -27.14
CA GLY A 57 7.46 -12.46 -27.01
C GLY A 57 7.97 -12.68 -25.59
N LYS A 58 7.14 -12.49 -24.56
CA LYS A 58 7.49 -12.83 -23.17
C LYS A 58 7.41 -14.35 -22.96
N ILE A 59 8.58 -14.98 -22.76
CA ILE A 59 8.66 -16.42 -22.45
C ILE A 59 8.63 -16.58 -20.93
N VAL A 60 7.51 -17.02 -20.39
CA VAL A 60 7.40 -17.36 -18.96
C VAL A 60 7.39 -18.86 -18.76
N ARG A 61 8.14 -19.34 -17.75
CA ARG A 61 8.21 -20.76 -17.40
C ARG A 61 6.91 -21.16 -16.69
N MET A 62 5.96 -21.74 -17.42
CA MET A 62 4.72 -22.21 -16.82
C MET A 62 4.96 -23.41 -15.90
N ARG A 63 4.46 -23.31 -14.67
CA ARG A 63 4.28 -24.45 -13.75
C ARG A 63 2.77 -24.79 -13.69
N GLY A 64 2.42 -26.08 -13.72
CA GLY A 64 1.06 -26.53 -13.43
C GLY A 64 -0.06 -26.08 -14.39
N SER A 65 -1.29 -25.99 -13.85
CA SER A 65 -2.56 -25.65 -14.53
C SER A 65 -2.66 -24.18 -15.00
N VAL A 66 -1.64 -23.35 -14.73
CA VAL A 66 -1.58 -21.91 -15.02
C VAL A 66 -1.84 -21.58 -16.51
N ALA A 67 -1.63 -22.55 -17.41
CA ALA A 67 -1.98 -22.42 -18.82
C ALA A 67 -3.47 -22.07 -19.09
N ALA A 68 -4.37 -22.26 -18.12
CA ALA A 68 -5.82 -22.01 -18.23
C ALA A 68 -6.34 -20.72 -17.56
N MET A 69 -5.47 -19.83 -17.04
CA MET A 69 -5.89 -18.58 -16.39
C MET A 69 -6.22 -17.47 -17.39
N ASP A 70 -7.30 -17.67 -18.15
CA ASP A 70 -7.86 -16.65 -19.04
C ASP A 70 -8.80 -15.68 -18.31
N ASP A 71 -9.16 -15.98 -17.05
CA ASP A 71 -9.94 -15.13 -16.17
C ASP A 71 -9.07 -14.17 -15.35
N ILE A 72 -9.60 -12.98 -15.04
CA ILE A 72 -9.05 -12.12 -13.98
C ILE A 72 -9.54 -12.70 -12.66
N ARG A 73 -8.62 -13.12 -11.80
CA ARG A 73 -8.92 -13.71 -10.49
C ARG A 73 -8.65 -12.71 -9.39
N LEU A 74 -9.62 -12.52 -8.51
CA LEU A 74 -9.51 -11.65 -7.34
C LEU A 74 -9.28 -12.46 -6.08
N TYR A 75 -8.38 -12.00 -5.23
CA TYR A 75 -8.03 -12.65 -3.97
C TYR A 75 -7.94 -11.63 -2.82
N SER A 76 -8.17 -12.07 -1.58
CA SER A 76 -7.79 -11.31 -0.40
C SER A 76 -6.25 -11.27 -0.28
N ALA A 77 -5.72 -10.42 0.60
CA ALA A 77 -4.28 -10.37 0.85
C ALA A 77 -3.69 -11.69 1.39
N ALA A 78 -4.53 -12.59 1.92
CA ALA A 78 -4.18 -13.94 2.37
C ALA A 78 -4.30 -15.01 1.24
N GLY A 79 -4.57 -14.58 0.01
CA GLY A 79 -4.75 -15.46 -1.15
C GLY A 79 -6.13 -16.13 -1.24
N ARG A 80 -7.11 -15.72 -0.42
CA ARG A 80 -8.45 -16.34 -0.44
C ARG A 80 -9.20 -15.87 -1.67
N PRO A 81 -9.78 -16.75 -2.50
CA PRO A 81 -10.52 -16.32 -3.68
C PRO A 81 -11.73 -15.46 -3.30
N LEU A 82 -11.84 -14.31 -3.96
CA LEU A 82 -12.97 -13.38 -3.82
C LEU A 82 -13.90 -13.49 -5.02
N ALA A 83 -13.35 -13.42 -6.24
CA ALA A 83 -14.13 -13.42 -7.47
C ALA A 83 -13.32 -13.88 -8.69
N ARG A 84 -14.03 -14.11 -9.79
CA ARG A 84 -13.47 -14.39 -11.11
C ARG A 84 -14.23 -13.59 -12.15
N ILE A 85 -13.52 -12.78 -12.91
CA ILE A 85 -14.06 -11.93 -13.96
C ILE A 85 -13.58 -12.49 -15.30
N ARG A 86 -14.49 -12.56 -16.27
CA ARG A 86 -14.09 -12.85 -17.65
C ARG A 86 -13.66 -11.53 -18.31
N PRO A 87 -12.40 -11.39 -18.76
CA PRO A 87 -11.98 -10.21 -19.49
C PRO A 87 -12.79 -10.02 -20.76
N ARG A 88 -12.78 -8.80 -21.30
CA ARG A 88 -13.36 -8.51 -22.61
C ARG A 88 -12.72 -9.36 -23.69
N GLY A 89 -13.54 -9.80 -24.66
CA GLY A 89 -13.12 -10.74 -25.70
C GLY A 89 -12.45 -10.09 -26.92
N ASP A 90 -12.45 -8.77 -27.00
CA ASP A 90 -11.97 -7.96 -28.13
C ASP A 90 -10.61 -7.29 -27.88
N GLY A 91 -10.02 -7.47 -26.69
CA GLY A 91 -8.71 -6.93 -26.34
C GLY A 91 -8.03 -7.75 -25.23
N ARG A 92 -6.76 -7.48 -24.96
CA ARG A 92 -6.04 -8.08 -23.83
C ARG A 92 -5.82 -7.05 -22.72
N PRO A 93 -5.91 -7.44 -21.43
CA PRO A 93 -5.46 -6.59 -20.34
C PRO A 93 -3.97 -6.26 -20.50
N ILE A 94 -3.61 -4.99 -20.34
CA ILE A 94 -2.22 -4.50 -20.35
C ILE A 94 -1.78 -3.93 -19.01
N ALA A 95 -2.72 -3.47 -18.19
CA ALA A 95 -2.47 -2.96 -16.86
C ALA A 95 -3.67 -3.24 -15.96
N LEU A 96 -3.37 -3.46 -14.68
CA LEU A 96 -4.33 -3.57 -13.60
C LEU A 96 -3.91 -2.56 -12.52
N GLY A 97 -4.88 -2.03 -11.78
CA GLY A 97 -4.59 -1.30 -10.55
C GLY A 97 -5.84 -1.13 -9.69
N TRP A 98 -5.63 -0.73 -8.44
CA TRP A 98 -6.70 -0.52 -7.49
C TRP A 98 -6.73 0.94 -7.10
N SER A 99 -7.92 1.54 -7.13
CA SER A 99 -8.14 2.86 -6.56
C SER A 99 -8.02 2.83 -5.02
N GLU A 100 -7.92 4.01 -4.41
CA GLU A 100 -8.01 4.17 -2.96
C GLU A 100 -9.30 3.56 -2.37
N SER A 101 -10.39 3.68 -3.13
CA SER A 101 -11.72 3.15 -2.83
C SER A 101 -11.87 1.64 -3.05
N GLU A 102 -10.80 0.91 -3.35
CA GLU A 102 -10.79 -0.54 -3.65
C GLU A 102 -11.67 -0.95 -4.84
N GLU A 103 -11.71 -0.11 -5.88
CA GLU A 103 -12.20 -0.50 -7.20
C GLU A 103 -11.03 -0.97 -8.06
N LEU A 104 -11.19 -2.11 -8.74
CA LEU A 104 -10.22 -2.66 -9.69
C LEU A 104 -10.43 -2.03 -11.06
N TRP A 105 -9.36 -1.46 -11.60
CA TRP A 105 -9.30 -0.91 -12.94
C TRP A 105 -8.54 -1.85 -13.87
N VAL A 106 -9.12 -2.16 -15.01
CA VAL A 106 -8.56 -3.05 -16.03
C VAL A 106 -8.42 -2.29 -17.32
N VAL A 107 -7.18 -1.98 -17.72
CA VAL A 107 -6.90 -1.27 -18.97
C VAL A 107 -6.56 -2.28 -20.06
N TYR A 108 -7.24 -2.17 -21.21
CA TYR A 108 -7.02 -3.04 -22.36
C TYR A 108 -6.22 -2.33 -23.45
N ASP A 109 -5.52 -3.11 -24.29
CA ASP A 109 -4.77 -2.59 -25.44
C ASP A 109 -5.63 -1.86 -26.48
N THR A 110 -6.93 -2.17 -26.53
CA THR A 110 -7.93 -1.49 -27.38
C THR A 110 -8.34 -0.11 -26.89
N GLY A 111 -7.90 0.33 -25.70
CA GLY A 111 -8.29 1.60 -25.11
C GLY A 111 -9.58 1.55 -24.31
N HIS A 112 -10.19 0.38 -24.12
CA HIS A 112 -11.27 0.21 -23.14
C HIS A 112 -10.69 0.10 -21.73
N VAL A 113 -11.43 0.62 -20.76
CA VAL A 113 -11.15 0.50 -19.33
C VAL A 113 -12.40 0.04 -18.61
N ASP A 114 -12.31 -1.13 -17.97
CA ASP A 114 -13.38 -1.67 -17.14
C ASP A 114 -13.06 -1.42 -15.67
N ILE A 115 -14.10 -1.17 -14.88
CA ILE A 115 -14.00 -0.92 -13.44
C ILE A 115 -14.88 -1.94 -12.71
N PHE A 116 -14.30 -2.64 -11.73
CA PHE A 116 -14.99 -3.64 -10.93
C PHE A 116 -14.85 -3.35 -9.44
N ASP A 117 -15.85 -3.71 -8.64
CA ASP A 117 -15.67 -3.75 -7.18
C ASP A 117 -14.76 -4.93 -6.76
N VAL A 118 -14.42 -4.97 -5.47
CA VAL A 118 -13.57 -6.04 -4.88
C VAL A 118 -14.16 -7.45 -4.99
N LEU A 119 -15.45 -7.57 -5.30
CA LEU A 119 -16.17 -8.84 -5.52
C LEU A 119 -16.38 -9.14 -7.01
N GLY A 120 -15.79 -8.34 -7.90
CA GLY A 120 -15.81 -8.53 -9.34
C GLY A 120 -17.12 -8.14 -10.02
N ASN A 121 -17.96 -7.32 -9.36
CA ASN A 121 -19.13 -6.74 -10.01
C ASN A 121 -18.70 -5.54 -10.84
N GLU A 122 -19.10 -5.51 -12.10
CA GLU A 122 -18.77 -4.44 -13.04
C GLU A 122 -19.55 -3.16 -12.70
N ARG A 123 -18.88 -2.01 -12.83
CA ARG A 123 -19.51 -0.70 -12.74
C ARG A 123 -20.20 -0.38 -14.07
N ASP A 124 -21.42 0.17 -14.02
CA ASP A 124 -22.27 0.41 -15.20
C ASP A 124 -21.65 1.30 -16.30
N LYS A 125 -20.55 2.03 -16.01
CA LYS A 125 -19.87 2.93 -16.93
C LYS A 125 -18.37 2.62 -16.98
N GLY A 126 -17.95 1.89 -18.01
CA GLY A 126 -16.55 1.83 -18.42
C GLY A 126 -16.09 3.09 -19.16
N ILE A 127 -14.79 3.18 -19.44
CA ILE A 127 -14.18 4.31 -20.14
C ILE A 127 -13.68 3.84 -21.51
N SER A 128 -13.82 4.69 -22.52
CA SER A 128 -13.20 4.48 -23.83
C SER A 128 -12.19 5.60 -24.06
N LEU A 129 -10.91 5.26 -24.05
CA LEU A 129 -9.82 6.18 -24.33
C LEU A 129 -9.72 6.49 -25.82
N LEU A 130 -9.96 5.48 -26.65
CA LEU A 130 -9.79 5.56 -28.09
C LEU A 130 -11.13 5.53 -28.82
N PRO A 131 -11.27 6.26 -29.94
CA PRO A 131 -12.38 6.05 -30.86
C PRO A 131 -12.28 4.65 -31.48
N ALA A 132 -13.42 4.02 -31.74
CA ALA A 132 -13.44 2.75 -32.44
C ALA A 132 -12.79 2.88 -33.84
N LEU A 133 -11.96 1.90 -34.23
CA LEU A 133 -11.40 1.72 -35.59
C LEU A 133 -10.23 2.63 -36.01
N THR A 134 -9.52 3.30 -35.09
CA THR A 134 -8.35 4.15 -35.45
C THR A 134 -7.08 3.35 -35.78
N GLY A 135 -6.98 2.11 -35.30
CA GLY A 135 -5.76 1.30 -35.38
C GLY A 135 -4.71 1.67 -34.32
N ASP A 136 -5.05 2.59 -33.42
CA ASP A 136 -4.21 2.97 -32.29
C ASP A 136 -4.31 1.90 -31.20
N SER A 137 -3.28 1.82 -30.35
CA SER A 137 -3.26 0.87 -29.24
C SER A 137 -2.63 1.49 -28.01
N VAL A 138 -3.14 1.11 -26.84
CA VAL A 138 -2.50 1.46 -25.58
C VAL A 138 -1.25 0.60 -25.44
N VAL A 139 -0.10 1.24 -25.33
CA VAL A 139 1.22 0.58 -25.25
C VAL A 139 1.75 0.48 -23.82
N LYS A 140 1.32 1.38 -22.94
CA LYS A 140 1.64 1.37 -21.51
C LYS A 140 0.55 2.09 -20.75
N ALA A 141 0.19 1.59 -19.57
CA ALA A 141 -0.73 2.27 -18.68
C ALA A 141 -0.26 2.11 -17.24
N VAL A 142 -0.54 3.11 -16.43
CA VAL A 142 -0.33 3.11 -14.98
C VAL A 142 -1.66 3.48 -14.34
N VAL A 143 -2.07 2.68 -13.37
CA VAL A 143 -3.24 2.96 -12.53
C VAL A 143 -2.69 3.22 -11.13
N GLY A 144 -2.81 4.47 -10.68
CA GLY A 144 -2.51 4.89 -9.31
C GLY A 144 -3.73 4.77 -8.41
N GLN A 145 -3.60 5.28 -7.18
CA GLN A 145 -4.68 5.29 -6.19
C GLN A 145 -5.73 6.36 -6.51
N THR A 146 -5.29 7.51 -7.02
CA THR A 146 -6.11 8.71 -7.27
C THR A 146 -6.27 9.04 -8.76
N GLY A 147 -5.61 8.30 -9.65
CA GLY A 147 -5.72 8.53 -11.09
C GLY A 147 -5.16 7.42 -11.95
N MET A 148 -5.31 7.58 -13.26
CA MET A 148 -4.80 6.67 -14.27
C MET A 148 -4.19 7.45 -15.43
N ALA A 149 -3.13 6.91 -16.01
CA ALA A 149 -2.52 7.42 -17.22
C ALA A 149 -2.30 6.29 -18.24
N ALA A 150 -2.55 6.58 -19.51
CA ALA A 150 -2.43 5.61 -20.60
C ALA A 150 -1.69 6.23 -21.78
N LEU A 151 -0.52 5.67 -22.09
CA LEU A 151 0.25 6.01 -23.27
C LEU A 151 -0.26 5.20 -24.46
N VAL A 152 -0.69 5.92 -25.48
CA VAL A 152 -1.22 5.38 -26.74
C VAL A 152 -0.18 5.56 -27.83
N ARG A 153 -0.07 4.57 -28.70
CA ARG A 153 0.69 4.68 -29.94
C ARG A 153 -0.26 4.64 -31.12
N SER A 154 -0.23 5.72 -31.91
CA SER A 154 -0.99 5.85 -33.14
C SER A 154 -0.41 4.94 -34.24
N SER A 155 -1.24 4.59 -35.22
CA SER A 155 -0.83 3.81 -36.40
C SER A 155 0.34 4.40 -37.19
N ASP A 156 0.50 5.73 -37.15
CA ASP A 156 1.64 6.45 -37.76
C ASP A 156 2.90 6.51 -36.87
N GLY A 157 2.85 5.88 -35.69
CA GLY A 157 3.95 5.77 -34.75
C GLY A 157 4.07 6.92 -33.75
N ARG A 158 3.19 7.93 -33.78
CA ARG A 158 3.16 9.01 -32.78
C ARG A 158 2.63 8.53 -31.43
N PHE A 159 3.08 9.17 -30.36
CA PHE A 159 2.59 8.91 -29.01
C PHE A 159 1.54 9.94 -28.63
N GLY A 160 0.46 9.48 -28.00
CA GLY A 160 -0.54 10.31 -27.32
C GLY A 160 -0.67 9.84 -25.87
N LEU A 161 -1.21 10.70 -25.00
CA LEU A 161 -1.40 10.40 -23.59
C LEU A 161 -2.84 10.71 -23.18
N PHE A 162 -3.44 9.82 -22.43
CA PHE A 162 -4.72 10.03 -21.76
C PHE A 162 -4.54 10.01 -20.25
N VAL A 163 -5.25 10.88 -19.55
CA VAL A 163 -5.27 10.96 -18.08
C VAL A 163 -6.72 10.86 -17.59
N VAL A 164 -6.91 10.12 -16.50
CA VAL A 164 -8.12 10.15 -15.68
C VAL A 164 -7.72 10.67 -14.31
N SER A 165 -8.22 11.84 -13.94
CA SER A 165 -7.83 12.57 -12.73
C SER A 165 -8.82 12.44 -11.57
N ASP A 166 -10.03 11.94 -11.85
CA ASP A 166 -11.07 11.64 -10.87
C ASP A 166 -11.53 10.19 -11.09
N MET A 167 -11.25 9.32 -10.12
CA MET A 167 -11.61 7.89 -10.18
C MET A 167 -13.06 7.63 -9.74
N ASP A 168 -13.66 8.54 -8.97
CA ASP A 168 -15.04 8.43 -8.50
C ASP A 168 -16.04 8.87 -9.58
N SER A 169 -15.68 9.83 -10.43
CA SER A 169 -16.45 10.25 -11.61
C SER A 169 -15.59 10.18 -12.87
N PRO A 170 -15.27 8.96 -13.33
CA PRO A 170 -14.20 8.75 -14.30
C PRO A 170 -14.50 9.32 -15.67
N SER A 171 -13.59 10.19 -16.13
CA SER A 171 -13.56 10.73 -17.48
C SER A 171 -12.13 10.78 -17.98
N ALA A 172 -11.89 10.24 -19.18
CA ALA A 172 -10.59 10.32 -19.82
C ALA A 172 -10.43 11.65 -20.55
N GLU A 173 -9.26 12.27 -20.34
CA GLU A 173 -8.85 13.49 -21.00
C GLU A 173 -7.62 13.22 -21.87
N GLU A 174 -7.67 13.63 -23.13
CA GLU A 174 -6.52 13.57 -24.03
C GLU A 174 -5.59 14.76 -23.76
N VAL A 175 -4.31 14.47 -23.52
CA VAL A 175 -3.28 15.49 -23.30
C VAL A 175 -2.90 16.10 -24.65
N GLY A 176 -3.26 17.36 -24.85
CA GLY A 176 -3.09 18.03 -26.15
C GLY A 176 -1.63 18.19 -26.58
N ASP A 177 -0.78 18.66 -25.66
CA ASP A 177 0.67 18.70 -25.85
C ASP A 177 1.33 17.86 -24.76
N THR A 178 1.91 16.73 -25.16
CA THR A 178 2.56 15.81 -24.22
C THR A 178 3.95 16.26 -23.82
N GLY A 179 4.54 17.30 -24.42
CA GLY A 179 5.91 17.76 -24.14
C GLY A 179 7.00 16.75 -24.52
N LEU A 180 6.69 15.71 -25.29
CA LEU A 180 7.62 14.63 -25.63
C LEU A 180 8.59 15.08 -26.72
N VAL A 181 9.88 15.11 -26.40
CA VAL A 181 10.97 15.29 -27.37
C VAL A 181 11.55 13.92 -27.78
N GLY A 182 11.98 13.13 -26.79
CA GLY A 182 12.37 11.73 -26.95
C GLY A 182 11.21 10.74 -26.95
N SER A 183 11.49 9.48 -27.32
CA SER A 183 10.49 8.41 -27.20
C SER A 183 10.28 8.04 -25.73
N PRO A 184 9.04 7.91 -25.24
CA PRO A 184 8.77 7.55 -23.86
C PRO A 184 9.22 6.11 -23.56
N THR A 185 9.90 5.93 -22.42
CA THR A 185 10.50 4.64 -22.01
C THR A 185 9.73 4.02 -20.84
N CYS A 186 9.39 4.79 -19.82
CA CYS A 186 8.57 4.38 -18.69
C CYS A 186 7.75 5.54 -18.11
N MET A 187 6.78 5.19 -17.26
CA MET A 187 5.79 6.10 -16.71
C MET A 187 5.57 5.80 -15.23
N ALA A 188 5.30 6.84 -14.45
CA ALA A 188 4.76 6.77 -13.09
C ALA A 188 3.70 7.86 -12.88
N ILE A 189 2.93 7.73 -11.80
CA ILE A 189 1.96 8.73 -11.34
C ILE A 189 2.45 9.29 -10.01
N LEU A 190 2.39 10.62 -9.88
CA LEU A 190 2.43 11.33 -8.60
C LEU A 190 0.99 11.54 -8.15
N GLU A 191 0.62 10.93 -7.03
CA GLU A 191 -0.76 10.92 -6.53
C GLU A 191 -1.23 12.33 -6.15
N ALA A 192 -2.53 12.59 -6.33
CA ALA A 192 -3.15 13.90 -6.19
C ALA A 192 -2.84 14.60 -4.86
N GLU A 193 -2.78 13.85 -3.75
CA GLU A 193 -2.49 14.35 -2.40
C GLU A 193 -1.10 15.00 -2.26
N PHE A 194 -0.17 14.69 -3.16
CA PHE A 194 1.20 15.21 -3.16
C PHE A 194 1.46 16.26 -4.24
N THR A 195 0.40 16.73 -4.91
CA THR A 195 0.48 17.74 -5.97
C THR A 195 -0.10 19.07 -5.50
N GLU A 196 0.40 20.18 -6.05
CA GLU A 196 -0.12 21.50 -5.71
C GLU A 196 -1.57 21.71 -6.18
N THR A 197 -1.95 21.03 -7.26
CA THR A 197 -3.29 21.16 -7.88
C THR A 197 -4.34 20.27 -7.22
N GLY A 198 -3.94 19.32 -6.37
CA GLY A 198 -4.84 18.28 -5.86
C GLY A 198 -5.34 17.33 -6.94
N ARG A 199 -4.59 17.18 -8.05
CA ARG A 199 -4.88 16.27 -9.16
C ARG A 199 -3.62 15.51 -9.52
N PRO A 200 -3.71 14.23 -9.94
CA PRO A 200 -2.53 13.42 -10.21
C PRO A 200 -1.71 14.01 -11.36
N GLU A 201 -0.39 13.91 -11.26
CA GLU A 201 0.57 14.27 -12.30
C GLU A 201 1.22 13.02 -12.89
N VAL A 202 1.50 13.02 -14.20
CA VAL A 202 2.13 11.90 -14.89
C VAL A 202 3.58 12.21 -15.16
N LEU A 203 4.48 11.32 -14.73
CA LEU A 203 5.91 11.41 -15.00
C LEU A 203 6.26 10.46 -16.13
N LEU A 204 6.81 10.99 -17.23
CA LEU A 204 7.21 10.24 -18.42
C LEU A 204 8.71 10.34 -18.63
N ALA A 205 9.44 9.25 -18.45
CA ALA A 205 10.85 9.22 -18.87
C ALA A 205 10.96 9.09 -20.39
N THR A 206 12.00 9.70 -20.93
CA THR A 206 12.24 9.76 -22.37
C THR A 206 13.64 9.23 -22.73
N SER A 207 13.78 8.77 -23.97
CA SER A 207 15.02 8.16 -24.50
C SER A 207 16.21 9.14 -24.60
N ASP A 208 15.95 10.44 -24.52
CA ASP A 208 16.93 11.54 -24.49
C ASP A 208 17.33 11.94 -23.07
N CYS A 209 17.20 11.00 -22.11
CA CYS A 209 17.65 11.15 -20.73
C CYS A 209 16.93 12.27 -19.96
N SER A 210 15.65 12.50 -20.26
CA SER A 210 14.82 13.47 -19.54
C SER A 210 13.57 12.84 -18.92
N ILE A 211 12.84 13.66 -18.18
CA ILE A 211 11.52 13.36 -17.65
C ILE A 211 10.60 14.51 -18.03
N VAL A 212 9.46 14.17 -18.61
CA VAL A 212 8.36 15.08 -18.86
C VAL A 212 7.34 14.96 -17.75
N VAL A 213 6.95 16.09 -17.17
CA VAL A 213 5.88 16.19 -16.17
C VAL A 213 4.61 16.62 -16.90
N VAL A 214 3.57 15.80 -16.83
CA VAL A 214 2.26 16.13 -17.38
C VAL A 214 1.31 16.45 -16.24
N ALA A 215 0.95 17.73 -16.14
CA ALA A 215 0.16 18.29 -15.04
C ALA A 215 -1.01 19.13 -15.57
N PRO A 216 -2.05 19.39 -14.74
CA PRO A 216 -3.12 20.32 -15.12
C PRO A 216 -2.56 21.73 -15.33
N SER A 217 -2.87 22.36 -16.46
CA SER A 217 -2.56 23.78 -16.69
C SER A 217 -3.55 24.65 -15.91
N GLY A 218 -3.08 25.49 -14.99
CA GLY A 218 -3.99 26.15 -14.03
C GLY A 218 -3.64 27.57 -13.62
N GLY A 219 -4.00 28.54 -14.46
CA GLY A 219 -4.29 29.93 -14.07
C GLY A 219 -5.53 30.53 -14.75
N GLY A 220 -6.26 29.73 -15.56
CA GLY A 220 -7.40 30.18 -16.36
C GLY A 220 -8.35 29.03 -16.75
N ALA A 221 -9.37 29.33 -17.56
CA ALA A 221 -10.56 28.50 -17.80
C ALA A 221 -10.38 27.21 -18.64
N SER A 222 -9.15 26.70 -18.82
CA SER A 222 -8.89 25.42 -19.49
C SER A 222 -8.31 24.45 -18.48
N ASP A 223 -9.12 23.50 -18.01
CA ASP A 223 -8.76 22.42 -17.08
C ASP A 223 -7.80 21.37 -17.70
N SER A 224 -7.08 21.71 -18.77
CA SER A 224 -6.41 20.74 -19.63
C SER A 224 -5.01 20.35 -19.14
N TYR A 225 -4.66 19.06 -19.26
CA TYR A 225 -3.30 18.56 -19.00
C TYR A 225 -2.30 18.97 -20.10
N VAL A 226 -1.10 19.37 -19.68
CA VAL A 226 0.02 19.76 -20.56
C VAL A 226 1.31 19.15 -20.04
N GLY A 227 2.16 18.66 -20.95
CA GLY A 227 3.48 18.13 -20.65
C GLY A 227 4.59 19.17 -20.73
N GLU A 228 5.46 19.20 -19.73
CA GLU A 228 6.67 20.02 -19.68
C GLU A 228 7.91 19.15 -19.47
N ASP A 229 8.83 19.20 -20.44
CA ASP A 229 10.13 18.55 -20.34
C ASP A 229 11.02 19.28 -19.33
N GLN A 230 11.51 18.54 -18.33
CA GLN A 230 12.34 19.08 -17.25
C GLN A 230 13.83 19.23 -17.63
N GLY A 231 14.24 18.81 -18.82
CA GLY A 231 15.60 19.01 -19.35
C GLY A 231 16.70 18.36 -18.48
N LEU A 232 16.45 17.18 -17.92
CA LEU A 232 17.30 16.59 -16.87
C LEU A 232 18.71 16.19 -17.33
N ALA A 233 18.88 15.95 -18.64
CA ALA A 233 20.18 15.67 -19.24
C ALA A 233 21.11 16.90 -19.18
N ASP A 234 20.61 18.06 -19.59
CA ASP A 234 21.36 19.33 -19.59
C ASP A 234 21.68 19.80 -18.16
N GLY A 235 20.75 19.55 -17.24
CA GLY A 235 20.92 19.82 -15.81
C GLY A 235 21.89 18.86 -15.10
N GLY A 236 22.37 17.82 -15.78
CA GLY A 236 23.23 16.80 -15.17
C GLY A 236 22.55 16.10 -14.01
N LEU A 237 21.23 15.87 -14.08
CA LEU A 237 20.46 15.10 -13.09
C LEU A 237 20.28 13.64 -13.51
N LEU A 238 20.28 13.36 -14.81
CA LEU A 238 20.31 12.02 -15.38
C LEU A 238 21.43 11.91 -16.41
N ASP A 239 22.18 10.81 -16.34
CA ASP A 239 23.29 10.55 -17.26
C ASP A 239 22.91 9.52 -18.36
N ASP A 240 21.80 8.80 -18.17
CA ASP A 240 21.35 7.69 -19.00
C ASP A 240 19.81 7.62 -19.02
N ALA A 241 19.25 7.02 -20.09
CA ALA A 241 17.80 6.86 -20.24
C ALA A 241 17.21 5.99 -19.13
N VAL A 242 16.12 6.45 -18.54
CA VAL A 242 15.42 5.75 -17.44
C VAL A 242 14.48 4.71 -18.02
N VAL A 243 14.55 3.46 -17.58
CA VAL A 243 13.69 2.36 -18.05
C VAL A 243 12.65 1.91 -17.04
N LYS A 244 12.85 2.22 -15.75
CA LYS A 244 11.88 2.01 -14.69
C LYS A 244 11.96 3.16 -13.71
N MET A 245 10.82 3.56 -13.17
CA MET A 245 10.76 4.58 -12.14
C MET A 245 9.65 4.28 -11.14
N CYS A 246 9.79 4.79 -9.91
CA CYS A 246 8.73 4.81 -8.92
C CYS A 246 8.86 6.04 -8.02
N VAL A 247 7.71 6.65 -7.70
CA VAL A 247 7.60 7.80 -6.81
C VAL A 247 7.58 7.31 -5.36
N ALA A 248 8.27 8.00 -4.45
CA ALA A 248 8.26 7.69 -3.02
C ALA A 248 6.86 7.87 -2.40
N PRO A 249 6.55 7.21 -1.27
CA PRO A 249 5.20 7.21 -0.70
C PRO A 249 4.63 8.60 -0.43
N HIS A 250 5.46 9.59 -0.08
CA HIS A 250 5.02 10.97 0.16
C HIS A 250 5.25 11.92 -1.03
N GLY A 251 5.51 11.39 -2.23
CA GLY A 251 5.65 12.19 -3.44
C GLY A 251 6.90 13.07 -3.54
N ARG A 252 7.81 13.03 -2.56
CA ARG A 252 8.98 13.94 -2.49
C ARG A 252 10.14 13.53 -3.40
N TYR A 253 10.26 12.24 -3.68
CA TYR A 253 11.40 11.68 -4.39
C TYR A 253 10.95 10.76 -5.52
N LEU A 254 11.75 10.72 -6.58
CA LEU A 254 11.60 9.80 -7.69
C LEU A 254 12.85 8.93 -7.80
N ALA A 255 12.65 7.61 -7.73
CA ALA A 255 13.70 6.64 -8.03
C ALA A 255 13.64 6.30 -9.52
N CYS A 256 14.79 6.40 -10.19
CA CYS A 256 14.98 6.15 -11.61
C CYS A 256 16.02 5.05 -11.79
N PHE A 257 15.67 3.97 -12.48
CA PHE A 257 16.63 2.94 -12.89
C PHE A 257 16.95 3.11 -14.37
N CYS A 258 18.21 3.34 -14.68
CA CYS A 258 18.70 3.61 -16.02
C CYS A 258 19.12 2.34 -16.77
N GLU A 259 19.16 2.41 -18.11
CA GLU A 259 19.58 1.30 -18.98
C GLU A 259 20.95 0.71 -18.64
N THR A 260 21.84 1.54 -18.09
CA THR A 260 23.21 1.18 -17.71
C THR A 260 23.30 0.47 -16.36
N GLY A 261 22.17 0.23 -15.67
CA GLY A 261 22.12 -0.43 -14.37
C GLY A 261 22.34 0.50 -13.17
N GLN A 262 22.33 1.82 -13.40
CA GLN A 262 22.36 2.83 -12.34
C GLN A 262 20.97 3.02 -11.73
N LEU A 263 20.92 3.07 -10.41
CA LEU A 263 19.81 3.64 -9.65
C LEU A 263 20.15 5.10 -9.33
N VAL A 264 19.30 6.03 -9.76
CA VAL A 264 19.39 7.45 -9.46
C VAL A 264 18.15 7.86 -8.67
N VAL A 265 18.32 8.66 -7.62
CA VAL A 265 17.19 9.28 -6.91
C VAL A 265 17.28 10.79 -7.09
N VAL A 266 16.17 11.40 -7.51
CA VAL A 266 16.01 12.85 -7.65
C VAL A 266 14.83 13.34 -6.83
N GLY A 267 14.82 14.62 -6.47
CA GLY A 267 13.59 15.27 -5.98
C GLY A 267 12.55 15.36 -7.10
N THR A 268 11.26 15.29 -6.76
CA THR A 268 10.17 15.49 -7.74
C THR A 268 10.05 16.93 -8.22
N ASN A 269 10.73 17.88 -7.56
CA ASN A 269 10.94 19.23 -8.06
C ASN A 269 12.09 19.34 -9.09
N PHE A 270 12.79 18.23 -9.36
CA PHE A 270 13.89 18.12 -10.30
C PHE A 270 15.02 19.15 -10.10
N GLN A 271 15.30 19.55 -8.85
CA GLN A 271 16.37 20.50 -8.54
C GLN A 271 17.68 19.85 -8.10
N GLN A 272 17.62 18.60 -7.62
CA GLN A 272 18.77 17.93 -7.05
C GLN A 272 18.75 16.42 -7.28
N ARG A 273 19.95 15.87 -7.50
CA ARG A 273 20.23 14.44 -7.49
C ARG A 273 20.68 14.05 -6.09
N LEU A 274 19.94 13.16 -5.44
CA LEU A 274 20.14 12.73 -4.06
C LEU A 274 21.03 11.49 -3.96
N LEU A 275 20.86 10.55 -4.90
CA LEU A 275 21.61 9.30 -4.93
C LEU A 275 22.02 8.95 -6.36
N SER A 276 23.21 8.37 -6.51
CA SER A 276 23.61 7.58 -7.68
C SER A 276 24.27 6.30 -7.19
N PHE A 277 23.73 5.16 -7.60
CA PHE A 277 24.12 3.85 -7.11
C PHE A 277 24.19 2.83 -8.26
N ASN A 278 25.38 2.31 -8.53
CA ASN A 278 25.57 1.26 -9.53
C ASN A 278 25.21 -0.11 -8.94
N THR A 279 24.12 -0.71 -9.40
CA THR A 279 23.68 -2.03 -8.91
C THR A 279 24.61 -3.17 -9.31
N LYS A 280 25.43 -2.96 -10.36
CA LYS A 280 26.26 -3.99 -11.02
C LYS A 280 25.45 -5.20 -11.49
N ALA A 281 24.12 -5.07 -11.55
CA ALA A 281 23.24 -6.13 -12.01
C ALA A 281 23.31 -6.18 -13.54
N PRO A 282 23.46 -7.38 -14.14
CA PRO A 282 23.52 -7.52 -15.60
C PRO A 282 22.14 -7.39 -16.26
N ASP A 283 21.06 -7.60 -15.50
CA ASP A 283 19.69 -7.59 -15.98
C ASP A 283 18.92 -6.43 -15.33
N LEU A 284 17.86 -5.98 -16.01
CA LEU A 284 16.93 -5.00 -15.45
C LEU A 284 16.13 -5.58 -14.27
N PRO A 285 15.84 -4.79 -13.23
CA PRO A 285 14.98 -5.23 -12.14
C PRO A 285 13.56 -5.47 -12.66
N ALA A 286 12.89 -6.49 -12.12
CA ALA A 286 11.49 -6.78 -12.42
C ALA A 286 10.59 -5.64 -11.92
N GLN A 287 10.75 -5.21 -10.67
CA GLN A 287 10.01 -4.10 -10.07
C GLN A 287 10.89 -3.26 -9.15
N MET A 288 10.43 -2.04 -8.90
CA MET A 288 10.97 -1.10 -7.92
C MET A 288 9.83 -0.66 -7.00
N ALA A 289 10.12 -0.50 -5.73
CA ALA A 289 9.21 0.03 -4.72
C ALA A 289 10.01 0.78 -3.67
N TRP A 290 9.40 1.71 -2.98
CA TRP A 290 10.00 2.39 -1.85
C TRP A 290 9.58 1.75 -0.53
N CYS A 291 10.50 1.68 0.42
CA CYS A 291 10.21 1.38 1.82
C CYS A 291 10.33 2.67 2.63
N ARG A 292 9.18 3.34 2.88
CA ARG A 292 9.13 4.77 3.26
C ARG A 292 9.84 5.64 2.21
N ASP A 293 10.12 6.89 2.55
CA ASP A 293 10.98 7.77 1.74
C ASP A 293 12.49 7.45 1.94
N ASP A 294 12.83 6.42 2.73
CA ASP A 294 14.20 6.16 3.19
C ASP A 294 15.01 5.26 2.25
N ALA A 295 14.38 4.26 1.64
CA ALA A 295 15.11 3.25 0.86
C ALA A 295 14.35 2.77 -0.37
N VAL A 296 15.10 2.52 -1.45
CA VAL A 296 14.58 1.94 -2.69
C VAL A 296 14.81 0.43 -2.68
N VAL A 297 13.74 -0.33 -2.91
CA VAL A 297 13.72 -1.78 -3.00
C VAL A 297 13.60 -2.19 -4.46
N LEU A 298 14.56 -2.97 -4.95
CA LEU A 298 14.60 -3.50 -6.32
C LEU A 298 14.50 -5.03 -6.27
N SER A 299 13.64 -5.61 -7.10
CA SER A 299 13.51 -7.07 -7.21
C SER A 299 13.98 -7.59 -8.55
N TRP A 300 14.64 -8.75 -8.54
CA TRP A 300 14.90 -9.57 -9.72
C TRP A 300 14.30 -10.95 -9.49
N HIS A 301 13.30 -11.34 -10.30
CA HIS A 301 12.60 -12.61 -10.16
C HIS A 301 13.57 -13.79 -10.11
N GLY A 302 13.39 -14.68 -9.13
CA GLY A 302 14.20 -15.87 -8.94
C GLY A 302 15.69 -15.61 -8.64
N LYS A 303 16.06 -14.39 -8.24
CA LYS A 303 17.43 -14.02 -7.89
C LYS A 303 17.53 -13.37 -6.52
N ALA A 304 17.08 -12.12 -6.40
CA ALA A 304 17.34 -11.32 -5.23
C ALA A 304 16.44 -10.09 -5.14
N VAL A 305 16.33 -9.58 -3.91
CA VAL A 305 15.82 -8.26 -3.59
C VAL A 305 16.95 -7.44 -2.99
N LEU A 306 17.16 -6.25 -3.55
CA LEU A 306 18.17 -5.29 -3.12
C LEU A 306 17.46 -4.11 -2.47
N VAL A 307 17.89 -3.73 -1.27
CA VAL A 307 17.43 -2.52 -0.58
C VAL A 307 18.60 -1.55 -0.60
N VAL A 308 18.40 -0.35 -1.15
CA VAL A 308 19.43 0.69 -1.26
C VAL A 308 19.01 1.87 -0.41
N GLY A 309 19.85 2.23 0.56
CA GLY A 309 19.63 3.38 1.43
C GLY A 309 20.07 4.70 0.77
N PRO A 310 19.77 5.84 1.41
CA PRO A 310 19.94 7.16 0.80
C PRO A 310 21.43 7.55 0.64
N TYR A 311 22.32 6.90 1.39
CA TYR A 311 23.77 7.12 1.35
C TYR A 311 24.53 6.04 0.55
N GLY A 312 23.82 5.16 -0.15
CA GLY A 312 24.42 4.11 -0.98
C GLY A 312 24.80 2.82 -0.25
N ASP A 313 24.57 2.73 1.06
CA ASP A 313 24.53 1.46 1.77
C ASP A 313 23.45 0.55 1.16
N TRP A 314 23.67 -0.76 1.16
CA TRP A 314 22.72 -1.69 0.58
C TRP A 314 22.64 -3.02 1.33
N LEU A 315 21.47 -3.65 1.26
CA LEU A 315 21.17 -4.98 1.76
C LEU A 315 20.66 -5.85 0.62
N LYS A 316 21.07 -7.12 0.60
CA LYS A 316 20.61 -8.09 -0.40
C LYS A 316 19.99 -9.30 0.30
N TYR A 317 18.77 -9.61 -0.10
CA TYR A 317 18.06 -10.83 0.24
C TYR A 317 17.99 -11.73 -0.99
N ASN A 318 18.43 -12.98 -0.89
CA ASN A 318 18.26 -13.93 -1.99
C ASN A 318 16.83 -14.48 -1.97
N TYR A 319 16.20 -14.54 -3.13
CA TYR A 319 14.84 -15.08 -3.30
C TYR A 319 14.82 -15.96 -4.54
N GLU A 320 14.39 -17.21 -4.36
CA GLU A 320 14.27 -18.18 -5.45
C GLU A 320 12.90 -18.09 -6.14
N GLU A 321 11.88 -17.60 -5.44
CA GLU A 321 10.55 -17.39 -6.00
C GLU A 321 10.41 -15.99 -6.62
N PRO A 322 9.60 -15.84 -7.68
CA PRO A 322 9.14 -14.54 -8.17
C PRO A 322 8.38 -13.77 -7.08
N LEU A 323 8.53 -12.46 -7.07
CA LEU A 323 7.92 -11.57 -6.09
C LEU A 323 7.24 -10.39 -6.79
N VAL A 324 6.08 -10.00 -6.29
CA VAL A 324 5.48 -8.69 -6.52
C VAL A 324 5.76 -7.81 -5.31
N LEU A 325 6.33 -6.64 -5.55
CA LEU A 325 6.54 -5.59 -4.56
C LEU A 325 5.34 -4.65 -4.57
N VAL A 326 4.84 -4.32 -3.37
CA VAL A 326 3.80 -3.32 -3.18
C VAL A 326 4.32 -2.30 -2.21
N GLN A 327 4.46 -1.07 -2.70
CA GLN A 327 4.85 0.08 -1.91
C GLN A 327 3.71 0.48 -0.98
N GLU A 328 4.04 0.71 0.28
CA GLU A 328 3.14 1.20 1.32
C GLU A 328 3.78 2.40 2.01
N VAL A 329 3.00 3.13 2.81
CA VAL A 329 3.50 4.33 3.53
C VAL A 329 4.71 4.01 4.42
N ASP A 330 4.74 2.82 5.02
CA ASP A 330 5.69 2.45 6.06
C ASP A 330 6.59 1.24 5.75
N CYS A 331 6.27 0.51 4.68
CA CYS A 331 6.87 -0.79 4.38
C CYS A 331 6.78 -1.13 2.89
N VAL A 332 7.35 -2.28 2.51
CA VAL A 332 7.08 -2.95 1.24
C VAL A 332 6.47 -4.32 1.53
N ARG A 333 5.29 -4.58 0.98
CA ARG A 333 4.74 -5.94 0.94
C ARG A 333 5.35 -6.69 -0.23
N MET A 334 5.76 -7.93 0.01
CA MET A 334 6.40 -8.78 -0.98
C MET A 334 5.60 -10.07 -1.10
N ILE A 335 4.99 -10.30 -2.26
CA ILE A 335 4.05 -11.40 -2.47
C ILE A 335 4.65 -12.36 -3.49
N SER A 336 4.85 -13.62 -3.08
CA SER A 336 5.25 -14.72 -3.96
C SER A 336 4.07 -15.62 -4.29
N ASP A 337 4.33 -16.71 -5.00
CA ASP A 337 3.35 -17.77 -5.22
C ASP A 337 2.90 -18.44 -3.90
N THR A 338 3.72 -18.40 -2.85
CA THR A 338 3.51 -19.18 -1.62
C THR A 338 3.39 -18.35 -0.34
N GLU A 339 3.95 -17.14 -0.31
CA GLU A 339 3.98 -16.31 0.90
C GLU A 339 3.70 -14.82 0.64
N HIS A 340 3.27 -14.14 1.71
CA HIS A 340 3.13 -12.69 1.77
C HIS A 340 4.00 -12.19 2.92
N LEU A 341 5.09 -11.51 2.57
CA LEU A 341 6.06 -10.94 3.49
C LEU A 341 5.90 -9.42 3.60
N VAL A 342 6.35 -8.87 4.72
CA VAL A 342 6.51 -7.43 4.91
C VAL A 342 7.97 -7.15 5.18
N LEU A 343 8.54 -6.20 4.44
CA LEU A 343 9.86 -5.62 4.67
C LEU A 343 9.66 -4.20 5.19
N GLN A 344 10.23 -3.89 6.36
CA GLN A 344 10.05 -2.59 7.01
C GLN A 344 11.37 -2.09 7.58
N ARG A 345 11.61 -0.78 7.51
CA ARG A 345 12.59 -0.13 8.38
C ARG A 345 12.12 -0.27 9.82
N VAL A 346 12.99 -0.76 10.71
CA VAL A 346 12.72 -0.83 12.14
C VAL A 346 12.47 0.60 12.67
N PRO A 347 11.30 0.89 13.27
CA PRO A 347 11.03 2.20 13.83
C PRO A 347 12.00 2.57 14.96
N ALA A 348 12.28 3.86 15.15
CA ALA A 348 13.24 4.36 16.14
C ALA A 348 12.92 3.88 17.57
N PHE A 349 11.68 4.09 18.04
CA PHE A 349 11.22 3.60 19.35
C PHE A 349 11.34 2.07 19.51
N THR A 350 11.25 1.29 18.42
CA THR A 350 11.48 -0.17 18.48
C THR A 350 12.97 -0.49 18.61
N ALA A 351 13.82 0.24 17.87
CA ALA A 351 15.27 0.14 17.97
C ALA A 351 15.77 0.54 19.37
N ASP A 352 15.22 1.61 19.94
CA ASP A 352 15.57 2.09 21.27
C ASP A 352 15.23 1.07 22.35
N ILE A 353 14.14 0.31 22.21
CA ILE A 353 13.81 -0.74 23.18
C ILE A 353 14.62 -2.02 22.95
N ARG A 354 14.79 -2.46 21.70
CA ARG A 354 15.25 -3.84 21.41
C ARG A 354 16.72 -3.95 21.02
N ARG A 355 17.38 -2.87 20.61
CA ARG A 355 18.80 -2.92 20.20
C ARG A 355 19.65 -3.42 21.37
N ILE A 356 20.53 -4.38 21.08
CA ILE A 356 21.42 -4.95 22.10
C ILE A 356 22.26 -3.85 22.74
N GLY A 357 22.23 -3.80 24.08
CA GLY A 357 22.95 -2.79 24.86
C GLY A 357 22.34 -1.39 24.80
N SER A 358 21.06 -1.27 24.39
CA SER A 358 20.35 -0.02 24.51
C SER A 358 20.25 0.42 25.98
N ILE A 359 20.41 1.72 26.19
CA ILE A 359 20.25 2.40 27.48
C ILE A 359 19.18 3.50 27.37
N ALA A 360 18.34 3.44 26.34
CA ALA A 360 17.24 4.37 26.17
C ALA A 360 16.25 4.26 27.34
N PRO A 361 15.50 5.34 27.67
CA PRO A 361 14.49 5.31 28.74
C PRO A 361 13.49 4.16 28.59
N SER A 362 13.05 3.89 27.36
CA SER A 362 12.09 2.83 27.03
C SER A 362 12.66 1.41 27.19
N ALA A 363 13.91 1.15 26.79
CA ALA A 363 14.61 -0.09 27.13
C ALA A 363 14.73 -0.26 28.65
N THR A 364 15.18 0.78 29.36
CA THR A 364 15.32 0.78 30.81
C THR A 364 14.00 0.48 31.52
N LEU A 365 12.87 1.00 31.03
CA LEU A 365 11.55 0.73 31.58
C LEU A 365 11.12 -0.72 31.39
N VAL A 366 11.39 -1.32 30.23
CA VAL A 366 11.12 -2.74 29.96
C VAL A 366 11.95 -3.63 30.90
N ASP A 367 13.24 -3.36 31.03
CA ASP A 367 14.15 -4.07 31.93
C ASP A 367 13.73 -3.91 33.40
N ALA A 368 13.28 -2.72 33.80
CA ALA A 368 12.78 -2.45 35.14
C ALA A 368 11.51 -3.27 35.43
N LYS A 369 10.60 -3.36 34.46
CA LYS A 369 9.39 -4.18 34.57
C LYS A 369 9.71 -5.67 34.66
N ASP A 370 10.70 -6.16 33.92
CA ASP A 370 11.13 -7.56 34.01
C ASP A 370 11.82 -7.86 35.35
N SER A 371 12.69 -6.96 35.81
CA SER A 371 13.31 -7.04 37.15
C SER A 371 12.26 -7.01 38.27
N TYR A 372 11.18 -6.24 38.09
CA TYR A 372 10.07 -6.18 39.04
C TYR A 372 9.31 -7.51 39.12
N ASP A 373 9.01 -8.13 37.97
CA ASP A 373 8.36 -9.45 37.91
C ASP A 373 9.23 -10.55 38.58
N GLU A 374 10.55 -10.41 38.53
CA GLU A 374 11.52 -11.30 39.19
C GLU A 374 11.72 -11.00 40.70
N GLY A 375 11.19 -9.89 41.21
CA GLY A 375 11.39 -9.44 42.59
C GLY A 375 12.80 -8.91 42.86
N ASP A 376 13.50 -8.44 41.84
CA ASP A 376 14.85 -7.86 41.94
C ASP A 376 14.76 -6.36 42.32
N ALA A 377 15.58 -5.96 43.29
CA ALA A 377 15.68 -4.57 43.75
C ALA A 377 16.14 -3.60 42.65
N ARG A 378 16.83 -4.10 41.60
CA ARG A 378 17.26 -3.29 40.44
C ARG A 378 16.10 -2.55 39.76
N ALA A 379 14.86 -3.07 39.86
CA ALA A 379 13.69 -2.41 39.32
C ALA A 379 13.46 -1.02 39.95
N ASP A 380 13.66 -0.88 41.26
CA ASP A 380 13.43 0.38 41.98
C ASP A 380 14.48 1.43 41.63
N ASP A 381 15.75 1.02 41.52
CA ASP A 381 16.84 1.91 41.13
C ASP A 381 16.67 2.40 39.68
N ALA A 382 16.25 1.53 38.75
CA ALA A 382 15.98 1.90 37.37
C ALA A 382 14.84 2.92 37.26
N ILE A 383 13.69 2.68 37.92
CA ILE A 383 12.57 3.61 37.93
C ILE A 383 12.94 4.94 38.59
N ARG A 384 13.73 4.93 39.67
CA ARG A 384 14.17 6.16 40.33
C ARG A 384 15.02 7.01 39.38
N GLY A 385 15.94 6.40 38.63
CA GLY A 385 16.73 7.09 37.60
C GLY A 385 15.83 7.74 36.53
N LEU A 386 14.87 6.99 35.99
CA LEU A 386 13.93 7.52 34.99
C LEU A 386 13.09 8.69 35.53
N LYS A 387 12.72 8.66 36.81
CA LYS A 387 11.98 9.76 37.46
C LYS A 387 12.86 10.99 37.66
N GLU A 388 14.11 10.81 38.08
CA GLU A 388 15.06 11.90 38.25
C GLU A 388 15.35 12.60 36.91
N ASP A 389 15.36 11.83 35.82
CA ASP A 389 15.54 12.33 34.46
C ASP A 389 14.22 12.83 33.80
N GLU A 390 13.07 12.71 34.48
CA GLU A 390 11.74 13.07 33.98
C GLU A 390 11.32 12.33 32.68
N THR A 391 11.87 11.14 32.39
CA THR A 391 11.67 10.39 31.12
C THR A 391 10.73 9.19 31.23
N VAL A 392 10.08 8.98 32.39
CA VAL A 392 9.19 7.82 32.59
C VAL A 392 8.06 7.79 31.56
N MET A 393 7.47 8.94 31.25
CA MET A 393 6.28 9.00 30.38
C MET A 393 6.64 8.89 28.91
N ASP A 394 7.78 9.43 28.50
CA ASP A 394 8.35 9.20 27.17
C ASP A 394 8.64 7.70 26.97
N ALA A 395 9.23 7.05 27.98
CA ALA A 395 9.46 5.61 27.96
C ALA A 395 8.16 4.79 27.87
N VAL A 396 7.11 5.22 28.57
CA VAL A 396 5.77 4.60 28.47
C VAL A 396 5.20 4.79 27.07
N TYR A 397 5.32 5.99 26.49
CA TYR A 397 4.81 6.29 25.16
C TYR A 397 5.53 5.49 24.07
N ASP A 398 6.86 5.41 24.11
CA ASP A 398 7.67 4.54 23.26
C ASP A 398 7.22 3.07 23.34
N CYS A 399 6.96 2.57 24.54
CA CYS A 399 6.45 1.20 24.72
C CYS A 399 5.08 1.02 24.05
N LEU A 400 4.21 2.03 24.07
CA LEU A 400 2.92 2.00 23.38
C LEU A 400 3.07 2.02 21.85
N LEU A 401 3.94 2.89 21.33
CA LEU A 401 4.26 2.96 19.90
C LEU A 401 4.86 1.64 19.41
N ALA A 402 5.84 1.10 20.15
CA ALA A 402 6.44 -0.20 19.87
C ALA A 402 5.39 -1.31 19.91
N ALA A 403 4.52 -1.35 20.93
CA ALA A 403 3.46 -2.35 21.01
C ALA A 403 2.54 -2.29 19.78
N ALA A 404 2.19 -1.09 19.30
CA ALA A 404 1.28 -0.90 18.18
C ALA A 404 1.83 -1.43 16.84
N VAL A 405 3.15 -1.34 16.61
CA VAL A 405 3.79 -1.84 15.39
C VAL A 405 4.17 -3.31 15.45
N GLU A 406 4.19 -3.92 16.63
CA GLU A 406 4.51 -5.33 16.78
C GLU A 406 3.41 -6.25 16.21
N TRP A 407 3.83 -7.39 15.67
CA TRP A 407 2.94 -8.42 15.14
C TRP A 407 2.88 -9.67 16.02
N ASP A 408 3.91 -9.90 16.84
CA ASP A 408 3.92 -10.99 17.80
C ASP A 408 3.08 -10.64 19.03
N LEU A 409 2.10 -11.49 19.36
CA LEU A 409 1.15 -11.23 20.44
C LEU A 409 1.81 -11.22 21.82
N ASP A 410 2.93 -11.92 22.00
CA ASP A 410 3.62 -11.95 23.28
C ASP A 410 4.49 -10.70 23.43
N ALA A 411 5.17 -10.25 22.37
CA ALA A 411 5.86 -8.96 22.34
C ALA A 411 4.90 -7.78 22.57
N GLN A 412 3.71 -7.79 21.95
CA GLN A 412 2.68 -6.77 22.21
C GLN A 412 2.29 -6.72 23.70
N LYS A 413 2.04 -7.88 24.33
CA LYS A 413 1.66 -7.95 25.75
C LYS A 413 2.80 -7.53 26.68
N GLU A 414 4.03 -7.90 26.36
CA GLU A 414 5.23 -7.51 27.10
C GLU A 414 5.35 -5.98 27.17
N LEU A 415 5.30 -5.31 26.02
CA LEU A 415 5.39 -3.86 25.91
C LEU A 415 4.22 -3.15 26.59
N LEU A 416 2.99 -3.66 26.43
CA LEU A 416 1.82 -3.12 27.15
C LEU A 416 1.93 -3.29 28.67
N ARG A 417 2.58 -4.36 29.17
CA ARG A 417 2.84 -4.52 30.61
C ARG A 417 3.88 -3.53 31.10
N ALA A 418 4.95 -3.29 30.33
CA ALA A 418 5.95 -2.26 30.64
C ALA A 418 5.32 -0.85 30.67
N ALA A 419 4.54 -0.50 29.66
CA ALA A 419 3.78 0.76 29.62
C ALA A 419 2.80 0.87 30.80
N SER A 420 2.10 -0.23 31.12
CA SER A 420 1.20 -0.26 32.27
C SER A 420 1.94 -0.16 33.60
N PHE A 421 3.17 -0.66 33.70
CA PHE A 421 4.01 -0.52 34.90
C PHE A 421 4.43 0.94 35.08
N GLY A 422 4.99 1.56 34.03
CA GLY A 422 5.47 2.95 34.06
C GLY A 422 4.38 3.97 34.38
N LYS A 423 3.18 3.84 33.81
CA LYS A 423 2.09 4.82 34.03
C LYS A 423 1.60 4.93 35.47
N HIS A 424 1.89 3.97 36.35
CA HIS A 424 1.51 4.06 37.77
C HIS A 424 2.29 5.13 38.53
N PHE A 425 3.43 5.56 37.99
CA PHE A 425 4.30 6.51 38.66
C PHE A 425 3.86 7.97 38.48
N ASP A 426 3.03 8.25 37.46
CA ASP A 426 2.33 9.51 37.30
C ASP A 426 1.05 9.31 36.45
N PRO A 427 -0.12 9.08 37.07
CA PRO A 427 -1.34 8.70 36.38
C PRO A 427 -2.02 9.84 35.61
N ASP A 428 -1.72 11.09 35.96
CA ASP A 428 -2.26 12.29 35.31
C ASP A 428 -1.27 12.91 34.31
N ALA A 429 -0.18 12.19 34.01
CA ALA A 429 0.89 12.71 33.18
C ALA A 429 0.54 12.83 31.70
N GLU A 430 1.12 13.87 31.12
CA GLU A 430 1.20 14.13 29.70
C GLU A 430 2.66 13.95 29.25
N CYS A 431 2.86 13.53 28.01
CA CYS A 431 4.16 13.58 27.33
C CYS A 431 4.01 14.35 26.02
N VAL A 432 5.13 14.57 25.33
CA VAL A 432 5.13 15.23 24.03
C VAL A 432 5.37 14.19 22.95
N ASP A 433 4.58 14.20 21.88
CA ASP A 433 4.83 13.33 20.72
C ASP A 433 5.89 13.88 19.76
N GLU A 434 6.15 13.17 18.65
CA GLU A 434 7.11 13.61 17.63
C GLU A 434 6.72 14.95 16.95
N ALA A 435 5.44 15.33 16.98
CA ALA A 435 4.93 16.57 16.41
C ALA A 435 4.97 17.75 17.41
N GLY A 436 5.32 17.50 18.68
CA GLY A 436 5.34 18.52 19.71
C GLY A 436 3.99 18.72 20.41
N GLU A 437 3.05 17.78 20.28
CA GLU A 437 1.72 17.87 20.87
C GLU A 437 1.64 17.14 22.22
N ASP A 438 0.86 17.71 23.15
CA ASP A 438 0.62 17.11 24.47
C ASP A 438 -0.26 15.86 24.33
N VAL A 439 0.26 14.72 24.79
CA VAL A 439 -0.40 13.41 24.74
C VAL A 439 -0.74 12.94 26.15
N ALA A 440 -2.03 12.78 26.42
CA ALA A 440 -2.51 12.14 27.63
C ALA A 440 -2.18 10.63 27.62
N ILE A 441 -1.21 10.21 28.44
CA ILE A 441 -0.69 8.83 28.47
C ILE A 441 -1.79 7.80 28.74
N HIS A 442 -2.71 8.08 29.68
CA HIS A 442 -3.80 7.16 30.00
C HIS A 442 -4.72 6.93 28.79
N ARG A 443 -5.00 7.97 28.00
CA ARG A 443 -5.82 7.86 26.79
C ARG A 443 -5.09 7.08 25.71
N SER A 444 -3.82 7.43 25.46
CA SER A 444 -2.96 6.73 24.49
C SER A 444 -2.86 5.22 24.79
N PHE A 445 -2.74 4.85 26.06
CA PHE A 445 -2.73 3.43 26.48
C PHE A 445 -4.02 2.71 26.08
N VAL A 446 -5.19 3.31 26.34
CA VAL A 446 -6.50 2.73 26.02
C VAL A 446 -6.69 2.64 24.50
N ASP A 447 -6.31 3.68 23.76
CA ASP A 447 -6.46 3.75 22.32
C ASP A 447 -5.53 2.75 21.62
N THR A 448 -4.29 2.59 22.10
CA THR A 448 -3.35 1.55 21.65
C THR A 448 -3.93 0.15 21.86
N CYS A 449 -4.50 -0.13 23.04
CA CYS A 449 -5.14 -1.42 23.31
C CYS A 449 -6.33 -1.69 22.38
N LYS A 450 -7.13 -0.66 22.09
CA LYS A 450 -8.25 -0.77 21.15
C LYS A 450 -7.76 -1.06 19.73
N LYS A 451 -6.80 -0.26 19.25
CA LYS A 451 -6.18 -0.39 17.94
C LYS A 451 -5.58 -1.78 17.73
N LEU A 452 -4.80 -2.29 18.69
CA LEU A 452 -4.19 -3.61 18.59
C LEU A 452 -5.21 -4.74 18.47
N ARG A 453 -6.33 -4.68 19.20
CA ARG A 453 -7.38 -5.71 19.09
C ARG A 453 -8.04 -5.71 17.72
N VAL A 454 -8.26 -4.53 17.14
CA VAL A 454 -8.79 -4.40 15.77
C VAL A 454 -7.76 -4.91 14.76
N LEU A 455 -6.53 -4.39 14.81
CA LEU A 455 -5.42 -4.81 13.92
C LEU A 455 -5.20 -6.32 13.93
N ASN A 456 -5.10 -6.93 15.10
CA ASN A 456 -4.89 -8.37 15.20
C ASN A 456 -6.05 -9.16 14.56
N THR A 457 -7.29 -8.67 14.69
CA THR A 457 -8.46 -9.29 14.03
C THR A 457 -8.42 -9.11 12.51
N LEU A 458 -7.98 -7.95 12.00
CA LEU A 458 -7.89 -7.68 10.56
C LEU A 458 -6.77 -8.49 9.89
N ARG A 459 -5.67 -8.71 10.62
CA ARG A 459 -4.51 -9.49 10.16
C ARG A 459 -4.82 -10.99 10.04
N GLU A 460 -5.84 -11.49 10.73
CA GLU A 460 -6.27 -12.90 10.59
C GLU A 460 -6.63 -13.22 9.13
N GLY A 461 -6.35 -14.45 8.67
CA GLY A 461 -6.54 -14.84 7.27
C GLY A 461 -7.99 -14.76 6.77
N ASP A 462 -8.97 -14.87 7.68
CA ASP A 462 -10.39 -14.71 7.33
C ASP A 462 -10.74 -13.27 6.98
N ALA A 463 -10.20 -12.29 7.72
CA ALA A 463 -10.33 -10.87 7.37
C ALA A 463 -9.47 -10.54 6.15
N GLY A 464 -8.22 -11.04 6.14
CA GLY A 464 -7.33 -10.95 5.00
C GLY A 464 -6.85 -9.53 4.70
N MET A 465 -6.64 -8.72 5.75
CA MET A 465 -6.19 -7.32 5.67
C MET A 465 -4.97 -7.10 6.59
N PRO A 466 -3.74 -7.39 6.11
CA PRO A 466 -2.51 -7.37 6.89
C PRO A 466 -2.01 -5.94 7.15
N LEU A 467 -2.80 -5.13 7.82
CA LEU A 467 -2.51 -3.72 8.08
C LEU A 467 -1.38 -3.53 9.10
N THR A 468 -0.48 -2.61 8.79
CA THR A 468 0.44 -2.03 9.78
C THR A 468 -0.30 -0.99 10.65
N SER A 469 0.35 -0.57 11.74
CA SER A 469 -0.17 0.47 12.63
C SER A 469 -0.41 1.79 11.88
N GLU A 470 0.54 2.17 11.04
CA GLU A 470 0.56 3.44 10.29
C GLU A 470 -0.49 3.43 9.16
N GLN A 471 -0.63 2.31 8.45
CA GLN A 471 -1.68 2.14 7.45
C GLN A 471 -3.09 2.21 8.05
N TYR A 472 -3.30 1.67 9.25
CA TYR A 472 -4.59 1.76 9.93
C TYR A 472 -4.95 3.20 10.30
N ASP A 473 -3.97 4.00 10.70
CA ASP A 473 -4.19 5.43 11.00
C ASP A 473 -4.45 6.22 9.73
N ALA A 474 -3.66 5.99 8.68
CA ALA A 474 -3.82 6.64 7.37
C ALA A 474 -5.20 6.36 6.76
N LEU A 475 -5.66 5.09 6.79
CA LEU A 475 -7.01 4.74 6.33
C LEU A 475 -8.10 5.32 7.24
N THR A 476 -7.84 5.46 8.54
CA THR A 476 -8.84 5.67 9.59
C THR A 476 -9.76 4.47 9.84
N PRO A 477 -10.38 4.36 11.03
CA PRO A 477 -11.34 3.29 11.32
C PRO A 477 -12.54 3.27 10.37
N ALA A 478 -12.99 4.42 9.88
CA ALA A 478 -14.17 4.53 9.02
C ALA A 478 -13.95 3.84 7.67
N VAL A 479 -12.80 4.10 7.01
CA VAL A 479 -12.47 3.46 5.73
C VAL A 479 -12.18 1.97 5.93
N VAL A 480 -11.56 1.58 7.04
CA VAL A 480 -11.40 0.14 7.37
C VAL A 480 -12.75 -0.56 7.46
N ILE A 481 -13.74 0.05 8.10
CA ILE A 481 -15.11 -0.47 8.17
C ILE A 481 -15.73 -0.56 6.77
N GLU A 482 -15.55 0.47 5.93
CA GLU A 482 -16.00 0.47 4.54
C GLU A 482 -15.39 -0.66 3.71
N ARG A 483 -14.08 -0.86 3.83
CA ARG A 483 -13.35 -1.96 3.19
C ARG A 483 -13.86 -3.33 3.63
N LEU A 484 -14.22 -3.50 4.90
CA LEU A 484 -14.90 -4.72 5.38
C LEU A 484 -16.31 -4.88 4.78
N MET A 485 -17.06 -3.78 4.65
CA MET A 485 -18.39 -3.80 4.01
C MET A 485 -18.30 -4.23 2.54
N LYS A 486 -17.37 -3.65 1.77
CA LYS A 486 -17.13 -3.98 0.35
C LYS A 486 -16.77 -5.45 0.15
N ARG A 487 -16.06 -6.07 1.10
CA ARG A 487 -15.77 -7.52 1.13
C ARG A 487 -16.92 -8.39 1.66
N HIS A 488 -18.10 -7.83 1.91
CA HIS A 488 -19.24 -8.51 2.54
C HIS A 488 -18.96 -9.09 3.95
N GLN A 489 -18.00 -8.52 4.68
CA GLN A 489 -17.68 -8.91 6.06
C GLN A 489 -18.47 -8.09 7.09
N HIS A 490 -19.78 -7.88 6.86
CA HIS A 490 -20.63 -7.01 7.69
C HIS A 490 -20.63 -7.41 9.17
N GLY A 491 -20.54 -8.71 9.48
CA GLY A 491 -20.47 -9.21 10.85
C GLY A 491 -19.20 -8.79 11.59
N LEU A 492 -18.06 -8.71 10.90
CA LEU A 492 -16.82 -8.20 11.47
C LEU A 492 -16.89 -6.67 11.60
N ALA A 493 -17.34 -5.97 10.56
CA ALA A 493 -17.54 -4.53 10.56
C ALA A 493 -18.40 -4.06 11.74
N LEU A 494 -19.55 -4.71 12.00
CA LEU A 494 -20.42 -4.40 13.15
C LEU A 494 -19.72 -4.61 14.51
N ARG A 495 -18.88 -5.64 14.64
CA ARG A 495 -18.11 -5.89 15.87
C ARG A 495 -17.08 -4.80 16.10
N VAL A 496 -16.38 -4.39 15.05
CA VAL A 496 -15.41 -3.28 15.10
C VAL A 496 -16.12 -1.97 15.47
N CYS A 497 -17.25 -1.65 14.83
CA CYS A 497 -18.00 -0.43 15.12
C CYS A 497 -18.40 -0.33 16.60
N LYS A 498 -19.02 -1.41 17.11
CA LYS A 498 -19.44 -1.49 18.53
C LYS A 498 -18.27 -1.40 19.50
N TYR A 499 -17.13 -2.00 19.14
CA TYR A 499 -15.94 -2.01 19.98
C TYR A 499 -15.27 -0.63 20.07
N LEU A 500 -15.21 0.08 18.95
CA LEU A 500 -14.64 1.44 18.89
C LEU A 500 -15.63 2.52 19.34
N GLY A 501 -16.93 2.22 19.38
CA GLY A 501 -17.98 3.18 19.70
C GLY A 501 -18.30 4.13 18.53
N VAL A 502 -18.06 3.68 17.29
CA VAL A 502 -18.40 4.43 16.08
C VAL A 502 -19.77 4.00 15.54
N ASP A 503 -20.38 4.88 14.75
CA ASP A 503 -21.67 4.61 14.12
C ASP A 503 -21.63 3.35 13.24
N ASN A 504 -22.74 2.61 13.20
CA ASN A 504 -22.84 1.37 12.42
C ASN A 504 -24.00 1.36 11.43
N ASP A 505 -24.67 2.49 11.20
CA ASP A 505 -25.82 2.57 10.32
C ASP A 505 -25.43 2.25 8.87
N ALA A 506 -24.29 2.77 8.41
CA ALA A 506 -23.75 2.47 7.09
C ALA A 506 -23.57 0.95 6.88
N VAL A 507 -23.13 0.22 7.91
CA VAL A 507 -22.96 -1.24 7.85
C VAL A 507 -24.30 -1.95 7.71
N LEU A 508 -25.31 -1.50 8.44
CA LEU A 508 -26.65 -2.06 8.41
C LEU A 508 -27.37 -1.78 7.08
N VAL A 509 -27.25 -0.56 6.55
CA VAL A 509 -27.77 -0.18 5.23
C VAL A 509 -27.09 -1.00 4.14
N HIS A 510 -25.74 -1.02 4.12
CA HIS A 510 -24.99 -1.77 3.12
C HIS A 510 -25.32 -3.27 3.15
N TRP A 511 -25.45 -3.86 4.35
CA TRP A 511 -25.90 -5.24 4.51
C TRP A 511 -27.30 -5.48 3.93
N ALA A 512 -28.26 -4.60 4.21
CA ALA A 512 -29.63 -4.73 3.72
C ALA A 512 -29.67 -4.68 2.19
N CYS A 513 -29.00 -3.70 1.58
CA CYS A 513 -28.93 -3.57 0.12
C CYS A 513 -28.24 -4.77 -0.52
N ALA A 514 -27.11 -5.22 0.04
CA ALA A 514 -26.41 -6.42 -0.43
C ALA A 514 -27.28 -7.68 -0.32
N LYS A 515 -28.06 -7.82 0.77
CA LYS A 515 -28.95 -8.96 0.97
C LYS A 515 -30.10 -8.99 -0.03
N ILE A 516 -30.68 -7.83 -0.36
CA ILE A 516 -31.72 -7.68 -1.38
C ILE A 516 -31.17 -8.06 -2.76
N ARG A 517 -30.04 -7.46 -3.17
CA ARG A 517 -29.39 -7.76 -4.47
C ARG A 517 -29.03 -9.24 -4.63
N ALA A 518 -28.58 -9.90 -3.56
CA ALA A 518 -28.21 -11.30 -3.58
C ALA A 518 -29.40 -12.29 -3.52
N SER A 519 -30.65 -11.81 -3.42
CA SER A 519 -31.84 -12.65 -3.24
C SER A 519 -32.94 -12.37 -4.29
N PRO A 520 -32.64 -12.39 -5.61
CA PRO A 520 -33.60 -12.01 -6.65
C PRO A 520 -34.82 -12.95 -6.74
N ASP A 521 -34.68 -14.18 -6.25
CA ASP A 521 -35.74 -15.20 -6.27
C ASP A 521 -36.68 -15.15 -5.06
N VAL A 522 -36.43 -14.26 -4.10
CA VAL A 522 -37.22 -14.11 -2.88
C VAL A 522 -38.22 -12.96 -3.05
N ALA A 523 -39.47 -13.16 -2.64
CA ALA A 523 -40.49 -12.12 -2.75
C ALA A 523 -40.12 -10.86 -1.94
N ASP A 524 -40.38 -9.69 -2.50
CA ASP A 524 -40.05 -8.40 -1.89
C ASP A 524 -40.66 -8.23 -0.50
N GLU A 525 -41.87 -8.75 -0.25
CA GLU A 525 -42.50 -8.70 1.07
C GLU A 525 -41.70 -9.49 2.12
N GLU A 526 -41.15 -10.64 1.74
CA GLU A 526 -40.35 -11.48 2.63
C GLU A 526 -39.01 -10.82 2.94
N LEU A 527 -38.35 -10.24 1.93
CA LEU A 527 -37.10 -9.49 2.11
C LEU A 527 -37.33 -8.26 3.00
N ARG A 528 -38.40 -7.50 2.74
CA ARG A 528 -38.81 -6.35 3.56
C ARG A 528 -39.02 -6.76 5.01
N ASP A 529 -39.75 -7.84 5.26
CA ASP A 529 -40.06 -8.29 6.63
C ASP A 529 -38.81 -8.81 7.34
N LEU A 530 -37.90 -9.47 6.62
CA LEU A 530 -36.58 -9.87 7.13
C LEU A 530 -35.74 -8.65 7.53
N VAL A 531 -35.62 -7.66 6.64
CA VAL A 531 -34.83 -6.43 6.89
C VAL A 531 -35.42 -5.67 8.08
N ARG A 532 -36.74 -5.45 8.11
CA ARG A 532 -37.43 -4.81 9.26
C ARG A 532 -37.22 -5.57 10.56
N LYS A 533 -37.26 -6.90 10.53
CA LYS A 533 -37.03 -7.74 11.71
C LYS A 533 -35.59 -7.59 12.23
N ARG A 534 -34.60 -7.50 11.34
CA ARG A 534 -33.18 -7.38 11.70
C ARG A 534 -32.80 -5.97 12.15
N LEU A 535 -33.41 -4.95 11.58
CA LEU A 535 -33.20 -3.54 11.93
C LEU A 535 -34.13 -3.06 13.06
N ARG A 536 -34.94 -3.95 13.64
CA ARG A 536 -35.87 -3.60 14.71
C ARG A 536 -35.11 -3.07 15.93
N GLY A 537 -35.44 -1.84 16.34
CA GLY A 537 -34.82 -1.19 17.50
C GLY A 537 -33.56 -0.39 17.18
N VAL A 538 -33.13 -0.35 15.91
CA VAL A 538 -32.11 0.58 15.43
C VAL A 538 -32.85 1.84 14.97
N GLY A 539 -32.69 2.94 15.71
CA GLY A 539 -33.50 4.16 15.51
C GLY A 539 -32.98 5.11 14.43
N SER A 540 -31.73 4.94 13.99
CA SER A 540 -30.99 5.91 13.18
C SER A 540 -30.85 5.50 11.70
N VAL A 541 -31.13 4.23 11.35
CA VAL A 541 -31.06 3.73 9.97
C VAL A 541 -32.19 4.28 9.09
N SER A 542 -31.82 4.92 7.98
CA SER A 542 -32.73 5.36 6.92
C SER A 542 -33.23 4.17 6.10
N TYR A 543 -34.53 3.86 6.19
CA TYR A 543 -35.15 2.88 5.29
C TYR A 543 -35.32 3.41 3.86
N ALA A 544 -35.23 4.73 3.65
CA ALA A 544 -35.29 5.32 2.32
C ALA A 544 -34.07 4.91 1.48
N ASP A 545 -32.89 4.91 2.11
CA ASP A 545 -31.62 4.56 1.47
C ASP A 545 -31.56 3.07 1.08
N ILE A 546 -32.30 2.23 1.80
CA ILE A 546 -32.43 0.79 1.51
C ILE A 546 -33.45 0.54 0.39
N ALA A 547 -34.43 1.44 0.23
CA ALA A 547 -35.50 1.29 -0.75
C ALA A 547 -35.19 1.94 -2.11
N ALA A 548 -34.19 2.82 -2.17
CA ALA A 548 -33.65 3.39 -3.40
C ALA A 548 -32.86 2.32 -4.18
#